data_AF-A0A2V7K0U1-F1
#
_entry.id   AF-A0A2V7K0U1-F1
#
_cell.length_a   1.000
_cell.length_b   1.000
_cell.length_c   1.000
_cell.angle_alpha   90.00
_cell.angle_beta   90.00
_cell.angle_gamma   90.00
#
_symmetry.space_group_name_H-M   'P 1'
#
loop_
_entity.id
_entity.type
_entity.pdbx_description
1 polymer ?
#
loop_
_entity_poly.entity_id
_entity_poly.type
_entity_poly.pdbx_seq_one_letter_code
_entity_poly.pdbx_strand_id
1 'polypeptide(L)'
;MDAASDYRAAATLLADLDSGPLFDLVKAYRAATRTCPPVPPSTEVRERALRMLAESQPALDLIDRAARDEACHYALNLETGDFPPFHLFRTAGGLLSLRTLEFAFAGAVDRAAASLISELRMLRVFETEPVLIAYLVRLAAWERASADLPAVLGAETLSEASLGDLDEALRRAEAPYLLKRTIEGERVWEMNQLAASLGPDWPDGELQSASAKRRPFWERRRLLRQASDYVAVTAAMTHAAGEPWPQVFGAMPAAFRIPKMFSPDMSADLASSLPMERAGQALAATRAGRVAIAVERYRRRQGTLPASLTDLASLLPADPFTGHDLLYQRADDRFVVSSVGPVRAADARAVDERGRPQGISVCLLRPGR
;
A
#
# COMPACT_ATOMS: atom_id res chain seq x y z
N MET A 1 -6.60 -25.52 9.23
CA MET A 1 -6.05 -25.17 7.90
C MET A 1 -5.23 -23.91 8.10
N ASP A 2 -4.03 -23.87 7.55
CA ASP A 2 -3.12 -22.72 7.60
C ASP A 2 -3.53 -21.71 6.51
N ALA A 3 -3.63 -20.42 6.85
CA ALA A 3 -3.91 -19.33 5.92
C ALA A 3 -3.01 -19.34 4.67
N ALA A 4 -1.77 -19.81 4.78
CA ALA A 4 -0.86 -19.96 3.65
C ALA A 4 -1.44 -20.93 2.58
N SER A 5 -2.05 -22.03 3.03
CA SER A 5 -2.67 -23.03 2.16
C SER A 5 -3.87 -22.44 1.41
N ASP A 6 -4.66 -21.61 2.10
CA ASP A 6 -5.84 -20.98 1.51
C ASP A 6 -5.45 -19.94 0.47
N TYR A 7 -4.42 -19.12 0.73
CA TYR A 7 -3.88 -18.21 -0.28
C TYR A 7 -3.28 -18.93 -1.48
N ARG A 8 -2.60 -20.08 -1.28
CA ARG A 8 -2.09 -20.90 -2.41
C ARG A 8 -3.24 -21.46 -3.24
N ALA A 9 -4.28 -21.98 -2.60
CA ALA A 9 -5.45 -22.50 -3.31
C ALA A 9 -6.19 -21.38 -4.06
N ALA A 10 -6.34 -20.21 -3.46
CA ALA A 10 -6.91 -19.03 -4.13
C ALA A 10 -6.06 -18.61 -5.34
N ALA A 11 -4.74 -18.59 -5.18
CA ALA A 11 -3.80 -18.29 -6.25
C ALA A 11 -3.96 -19.26 -7.43
N THR A 12 -4.09 -20.57 -7.18
CA THR A 12 -4.36 -21.55 -8.24
C THR A 12 -5.66 -21.27 -8.99
N LEU A 13 -6.73 -20.90 -8.29
CA LEU A 13 -8.02 -20.57 -8.92
C LEU A 13 -7.98 -19.27 -9.74
N LEU A 14 -7.08 -18.34 -9.38
CA LEU A 14 -6.92 -17.06 -10.06
C LEU A 14 -5.88 -17.10 -11.19
N ALA A 15 -5.16 -18.21 -11.38
CA ALA A 15 -4.05 -18.30 -12.31
C ALA A 15 -4.47 -18.03 -13.77
N ASP A 16 -5.66 -18.49 -14.15
CA ASP A 16 -6.18 -18.38 -15.52
C ASP A 16 -7.13 -17.19 -15.73
N LEU A 17 -7.35 -16.37 -14.68
CA LEU A 17 -8.26 -15.22 -14.77
C LEU A 17 -7.62 -14.09 -15.59
N ASP A 18 -8.28 -13.66 -16.67
CA ASP A 18 -7.88 -12.45 -17.40
C ASP A 18 -8.10 -11.21 -16.51
N SER A 19 -7.00 -10.69 -15.97
CA SER A 19 -6.99 -9.53 -15.09
C SER A 19 -7.09 -8.18 -15.81
N GLY A 20 -7.01 -8.14 -17.15
CA GLY A 20 -7.16 -6.91 -17.92
C GLY A 20 -8.53 -6.24 -17.70
N PRO A 21 -9.64 -6.94 -17.99
CA PRO A 21 -10.99 -6.41 -17.79
C PRO A 21 -11.30 -6.04 -16.33
N LEU A 22 -10.68 -6.72 -15.36
CA LEU A 22 -10.87 -6.45 -13.93
C LEU A 22 -10.51 -5.01 -13.57
N PHE A 23 -9.34 -4.53 -13.99
CA PHE A 23 -8.89 -3.19 -13.62
C PHE A 23 -9.66 -2.08 -14.34
N ASP A 24 -10.19 -2.35 -15.53
CA ASP A 24 -11.11 -1.44 -16.22
C ASP A 24 -12.45 -1.32 -15.46
N LEU A 25 -12.97 -2.43 -14.94
CA LEU A 25 -14.16 -2.42 -14.09
C LEU A 25 -13.89 -1.63 -12.79
N VAL A 26 -12.82 -1.92 -12.07
CA VAL A 26 -12.45 -1.17 -10.84
C VAL A 26 -12.32 0.33 -11.14
N LYS A 27 -11.68 0.70 -12.25
CA LYS A 27 -11.56 2.10 -12.67
C LYS A 27 -12.91 2.75 -12.96
N ALA A 28 -13.84 2.05 -13.61
CA ALA A 28 -15.18 2.54 -13.86
C ALA A 28 -15.97 2.76 -12.55
N TYR A 29 -15.91 1.80 -11.62
CA TYR A 29 -16.52 1.95 -10.29
C TYR A 29 -15.93 3.12 -9.49
N ARG A 30 -14.61 3.31 -9.52
CA ARG A 30 -13.96 4.46 -8.87
C ARG A 30 -14.24 5.79 -9.55
N ALA A 31 -14.56 5.79 -10.84
CA ALA A 31 -15.01 7.02 -11.50
C ALA A 31 -16.40 7.42 -10.96
N ALA A 32 -17.27 6.44 -10.76
CA ALA A 32 -18.61 6.57 -10.22
C ALA A 32 -18.65 7.11 -8.76
N THR A 33 -17.60 6.89 -7.96
CA THR A 33 -17.50 7.43 -6.59
C THR A 33 -17.05 8.89 -6.52
N ARG A 34 -16.64 9.50 -7.64
CA ARG A 34 -16.12 10.89 -7.67
C ARG A 34 -17.20 11.95 -7.63
N THR A 35 -18.44 11.61 -7.98
CA THR A 35 -19.57 12.53 -7.91
C THR A 35 -20.12 12.55 -6.48
N CYS A 36 -20.77 13.65 -6.12
CA CYS A 36 -21.50 13.76 -4.86
C CYS A 36 -22.94 14.19 -5.19
N PRO A 37 -23.95 13.31 -5.07
CA PRO A 37 -23.85 11.91 -4.60
C PRO A 37 -23.12 10.98 -5.59
N PRO A 38 -22.55 9.85 -5.12
CA PRO A 38 -22.01 8.81 -6.00
C PRO A 38 -23.08 8.27 -6.95
N VAL A 39 -22.74 8.13 -8.23
CA VAL A 39 -23.65 7.59 -9.26
C VAL A 39 -23.17 6.20 -9.64
N PRO A 40 -23.99 5.14 -9.49
CA PRO A 40 -23.59 3.79 -9.86
C PRO A 40 -23.11 3.70 -11.32
N PRO A 41 -22.16 2.80 -11.64
CA PRO A 41 -21.81 2.51 -13.03
C PRO A 41 -23.02 2.05 -13.85
N SER A 42 -22.92 2.11 -15.17
CA SER A 42 -23.98 1.64 -16.08
C SER A 42 -24.34 0.18 -15.81
N THR A 43 -25.58 -0.19 -16.13
CA THR A 43 -26.08 -1.57 -15.93
C THR A 43 -25.16 -2.61 -16.57
N GLU A 44 -24.69 -2.36 -17.79
CA GLU A 44 -23.76 -3.26 -18.50
C GLU A 44 -22.43 -3.46 -17.74
N VAL A 45 -21.86 -2.37 -17.20
CA VAL A 45 -20.62 -2.44 -16.40
C VAL A 45 -20.85 -3.24 -15.12
N ARG A 46 -21.99 -3.02 -14.45
CA ARG A 46 -22.35 -3.75 -13.23
C ARG A 46 -22.59 -5.23 -13.49
N GLU A 47 -23.29 -5.58 -14.56
CA GLU A 47 -23.51 -6.99 -14.95
C GLU A 47 -22.18 -7.72 -15.24
N ARG A 48 -21.24 -7.06 -15.92
CA ARG A 48 -19.90 -7.61 -16.16
C ARG A 48 -19.13 -7.81 -14.85
N ALA A 49 -19.20 -6.85 -13.94
CA ALA A 49 -18.59 -6.97 -12.62
C ALA A 49 -19.18 -8.11 -11.80
N LEU A 50 -20.51 -8.23 -11.75
CA LEU A 50 -21.19 -9.30 -11.03
C LEU A 50 -20.85 -10.69 -11.60
N ARG A 51 -20.76 -10.85 -12.93
CA ARG A 51 -20.31 -12.10 -13.54
C ARG A 51 -18.89 -12.47 -13.11
N MET A 52 -17.94 -11.53 -13.21
CA MET A 52 -16.55 -11.77 -12.80
C MET A 52 -16.43 -12.09 -11.31
N LEU A 53 -17.18 -11.41 -10.45
CA LEU A 53 -17.22 -11.69 -9.01
C LEU A 53 -17.79 -13.08 -8.73
N ALA A 54 -18.85 -13.48 -9.44
CA ALA A 54 -19.45 -14.82 -9.31
C ALA A 54 -18.49 -15.93 -9.75
N GLU A 55 -17.79 -15.75 -10.88
CA GLU A 55 -16.77 -16.69 -11.36
C GLU A 55 -15.59 -16.80 -10.38
N SER A 56 -15.23 -15.69 -9.72
CA SER A 56 -14.13 -15.64 -8.76
C SER A 56 -14.53 -15.96 -7.32
N GLN A 57 -15.80 -16.29 -7.05
CA GLN A 57 -16.32 -16.48 -5.70
C GLN A 57 -15.55 -17.53 -4.88
N PRO A 58 -15.18 -18.71 -5.43
CA PRO A 58 -14.43 -19.70 -4.66
C PRO A 58 -13.06 -19.18 -4.21
N ALA A 59 -12.37 -18.37 -5.04
CA ALA A 59 -11.10 -17.76 -4.66
C ALA A 59 -11.29 -16.68 -3.59
N LEU A 60 -12.34 -15.88 -3.70
CA LEU A 60 -12.69 -14.85 -2.72
C LEU A 60 -13.02 -15.45 -1.34
N ASP A 61 -13.72 -16.59 -1.29
CA ASP A 61 -14.03 -17.28 -0.03
C ASP A 61 -12.77 -17.79 0.67
N LEU A 62 -11.80 -18.31 -0.10
CA LEU A 62 -10.49 -18.73 0.41
C LEU A 62 -9.69 -17.53 0.93
N ILE A 63 -9.68 -16.42 0.18
CA ILE A 63 -9.01 -15.17 0.60
C ILE A 63 -9.63 -14.64 1.90
N ASP A 64 -10.96 -14.61 2.00
CA ASP A 64 -11.65 -14.16 3.21
C ASP A 64 -11.37 -15.08 4.40
N ARG A 65 -11.27 -16.39 4.18
CA ARG A 65 -10.92 -17.35 5.23
C ARG A 65 -9.50 -17.13 5.72
N ALA A 66 -8.54 -17.00 4.79
CA ALA A 66 -7.15 -16.74 5.11
C ALA A 66 -6.95 -15.39 5.81
N ALA A 67 -7.66 -14.35 5.36
CA ALA A 67 -7.59 -13.01 5.94
C ALA A 67 -8.13 -12.93 7.38
N ARG A 68 -8.94 -13.90 7.84
CA ARG A 68 -9.40 -13.98 9.24
C ARG A 68 -8.35 -14.57 10.18
N ASP A 69 -7.35 -15.26 9.66
CA ASP A 69 -6.32 -15.88 10.47
C ASP A 69 -5.30 -14.85 10.97
N GLU A 70 -5.11 -14.78 12.28
CA GLU A 70 -4.13 -13.89 12.91
C GLU A 70 -2.68 -14.38 12.70
N ALA A 71 -2.44 -15.58 12.19
CA ALA A 71 -1.13 -16.13 11.88
C ALA A 71 -0.88 -16.29 10.36
N CYS A 72 -1.47 -15.40 9.53
CA CYS A 72 -1.24 -15.41 8.10
C CYS A 72 0.24 -15.17 7.73
N HIS A 73 0.94 -16.26 7.39
CA HIS A 73 2.30 -16.26 6.91
C HIS A 73 2.38 -16.97 5.56
N TYR A 74 2.60 -16.23 4.47
CA TYR A 74 2.89 -16.84 3.18
C TYR A 74 4.41 -17.00 3.07
N ALA A 75 4.95 -18.10 3.61
CA ALA A 75 6.38 -18.36 3.57
C ALA A 75 6.88 -18.42 2.12
N LEU A 76 7.69 -17.44 1.71
CA LEU A 76 8.40 -17.47 0.44
C LEU A 76 9.62 -18.38 0.54
N ASN A 77 9.88 -19.11 -0.54
CA ASN A 77 11.12 -19.86 -0.65
C ASN A 77 12.21 -18.95 -1.25
N LEU A 78 12.87 -18.18 -0.37
CA LEU A 78 13.99 -17.33 -0.78
C LEU A 78 15.23 -18.15 -1.15
N GLU A 79 15.33 -19.42 -0.70
CA GLU A 79 16.48 -20.29 -1.01
C GLU A 79 16.55 -20.67 -2.49
N THR A 80 15.39 -20.83 -3.15
CA THR A 80 15.31 -21.14 -4.58
C THR A 80 15.22 -19.89 -5.45
N GLY A 81 15.09 -18.69 -4.86
CA GLY A 81 14.84 -17.45 -5.59
C GLY A 81 13.44 -17.35 -6.19
N ASP A 82 12.52 -18.23 -5.77
CA ASP A 82 11.14 -18.25 -6.23
C ASP A 82 10.35 -17.13 -5.52
N PHE A 83 10.24 -15.99 -6.19
CA PHE A 83 9.33 -14.94 -5.78
C PHE A 83 7.88 -15.42 -5.87
N PRO A 84 6.97 -14.91 -5.02
CA PRO A 84 5.57 -15.22 -5.13
C PRO A 84 5.06 -14.66 -6.46
N PRO A 85 3.99 -15.24 -6.99
CA PRO A 85 3.30 -14.67 -8.13
C PRO A 85 2.60 -13.36 -7.72
N PHE A 86 3.34 -12.25 -7.63
CA PHE A 86 2.86 -10.93 -7.21
C PHE A 86 1.63 -10.48 -8.00
N HIS A 87 1.54 -10.90 -9.27
CA HIS A 87 0.39 -10.66 -10.12
C HIS A 87 -0.92 -11.26 -9.56
N LEU A 88 -0.88 -12.40 -8.87
CA LEU A 88 -2.07 -13.02 -8.27
C LEU A 88 -2.57 -12.22 -7.08
N PHE A 89 -1.69 -11.71 -6.22
CA PHE A 89 -2.09 -10.82 -5.12
C PHE A 89 -2.61 -9.48 -5.63
N ARG A 90 -2.07 -8.98 -6.74
CA ARG A 90 -2.60 -7.82 -7.45
C ARG A 90 -4.02 -8.10 -7.97
N THR A 91 -4.26 -9.25 -8.60
CA THR A 91 -5.58 -9.68 -9.08
C THR A 91 -6.58 -9.87 -7.93
N ALA A 92 -6.17 -10.58 -6.87
CA ALA A 92 -6.97 -10.76 -5.65
C ALA A 92 -7.39 -9.42 -5.05
N GLY A 93 -6.45 -8.47 -4.95
CA GLY A 93 -6.75 -7.11 -4.54
C GLY A 93 -7.77 -6.44 -5.47
N GLY A 94 -7.56 -6.50 -6.79
CA GLY A 94 -8.53 -5.96 -7.76
C GLY A 94 -9.95 -6.51 -7.57
N LEU A 95 -10.09 -7.81 -7.33
CA LEU A 95 -11.39 -8.45 -7.07
C LEU A 95 -12.01 -7.99 -5.76
N LEU A 96 -11.23 -7.90 -4.67
CA LEU A 96 -11.70 -7.38 -3.39
C LEU A 96 -12.17 -5.93 -3.48
N SER A 97 -11.45 -5.09 -4.24
CA SER A 97 -11.84 -3.71 -4.53
C SER A 97 -13.15 -3.64 -5.30
N LEU A 98 -13.27 -4.42 -6.40
CA LEU A 98 -14.49 -4.48 -7.20
C LEU A 98 -15.68 -4.93 -6.35
N ARG A 99 -15.49 -5.96 -5.51
CA ARG A 99 -16.50 -6.48 -4.58
C ARG A 99 -16.92 -5.45 -3.54
N THR A 100 -15.95 -4.75 -2.94
CA THR A 100 -16.19 -3.67 -1.97
C THR A 100 -17.05 -2.57 -2.60
N LEU A 101 -16.67 -2.09 -3.78
CA LEU A 101 -17.38 -1.01 -4.47
C LEU A 101 -18.78 -1.44 -4.92
N GLU A 102 -18.95 -2.67 -5.41
CA GLU A 102 -20.27 -3.21 -5.77
C GLU A 102 -21.18 -3.34 -4.55
N PHE A 103 -20.68 -3.86 -3.42
CA PHE A 103 -21.47 -3.88 -2.19
C PHE A 103 -21.84 -2.48 -1.69
N ALA A 104 -20.94 -1.50 -1.82
CA ALA A 104 -21.24 -0.12 -1.46
C ALA A 104 -22.37 0.46 -2.33
N PHE A 105 -22.30 0.31 -3.66
CA PHE A 105 -23.37 0.77 -4.57
C PHE A 105 -24.68 -0.01 -4.43
N ALA A 106 -24.63 -1.27 -4.00
CA ALA A 106 -25.81 -2.08 -3.71
C ALA A 106 -26.44 -1.77 -2.33
N GLY A 107 -25.88 -0.83 -1.55
CA GLY A 107 -26.34 -0.49 -0.20
C GLY A 107 -26.00 -1.55 0.86
N ALA A 108 -25.22 -2.57 0.51
CA ALA A 108 -24.77 -3.64 1.40
C ALA A 108 -23.49 -3.25 2.15
N VAL A 109 -23.52 -2.13 2.86
CA VAL A 109 -22.33 -1.40 3.31
C VAL A 109 -21.50 -2.13 4.37
N ASP A 110 -22.12 -2.90 5.26
CA ASP A 110 -21.35 -3.75 6.20
C ASP A 110 -20.61 -4.88 5.46
N ARG A 111 -21.19 -5.41 4.37
CA ARG A 111 -20.49 -6.38 3.49
C ARG A 111 -19.36 -5.70 2.71
N ALA A 112 -19.53 -4.45 2.30
CA ALA A 112 -18.48 -3.66 1.69
C ALA A 112 -17.31 -3.46 2.68
N ALA A 113 -17.62 -3.08 3.93
CA ALA A 113 -16.63 -2.95 4.99
C ALA A 113 -15.89 -4.28 5.26
N ALA A 114 -16.60 -5.40 5.35
CA ALA A 114 -16.00 -6.71 5.54
C ALA A 114 -15.05 -7.11 4.38
N SER A 115 -15.42 -6.78 3.14
CA SER A 115 -14.58 -7.01 1.96
C SER A 115 -13.31 -6.15 2.01
N LEU A 116 -13.43 -4.86 2.35
CA LEU A 116 -12.30 -3.96 2.52
C LEU A 116 -11.37 -4.38 3.67
N ILE A 117 -11.92 -4.84 4.79
CA ILE A 117 -11.14 -5.40 5.90
C ILE A 117 -10.36 -6.64 5.46
N SER A 118 -10.97 -7.52 4.67
CA SER A 118 -10.29 -8.71 4.14
C SER A 118 -9.10 -8.34 3.26
N GLU A 119 -9.24 -7.26 2.48
CA GLU A 119 -8.16 -6.70 1.68
C GLU A 119 -7.02 -6.11 2.52
N LEU A 120 -7.35 -5.31 3.53
CA LEU A 120 -6.35 -4.75 4.46
C LEU A 120 -5.61 -5.85 5.21
N ARG A 121 -6.31 -6.92 5.61
CA ARG A 121 -5.70 -8.07 6.29
C ARG A 121 -4.86 -8.93 5.34
N MET A 122 -5.20 -9.02 4.06
CA MET A 122 -4.39 -9.70 3.05
C MET A 122 -3.00 -9.07 2.89
N LEU A 123 -2.83 -7.78 3.20
CA LEU A 123 -1.51 -7.14 3.16
C LEU A 123 -0.47 -7.87 4.00
N ARG A 124 -0.90 -8.59 5.04
CA ARG A 124 -0.05 -9.36 5.97
C ARG A 124 0.77 -10.46 5.30
N VAL A 125 0.33 -10.94 4.13
CA VAL A 125 1.11 -11.83 3.26
C VAL A 125 2.51 -11.29 3.00
N PHE A 126 2.68 -9.96 2.94
CA PHE A 126 3.95 -9.31 2.65
C PHE A 126 4.78 -8.97 3.89
N GLU A 127 4.34 -9.33 5.11
CA GLU A 127 5.02 -8.92 6.35
C GLU A 127 6.26 -9.74 6.67
N THR A 128 6.35 -10.96 6.16
CA THR A 128 7.49 -11.85 6.39
C THR A 128 8.66 -11.59 5.45
N GLU A 129 8.41 -10.86 4.37
CA GLU A 129 9.29 -10.85 3.21
C GLU A 129 10.13 -9.58 3.16
N PRO A 130 11.44 -9.67 3.40
CA PRO A 130 12.27 -8.49 3.58
C PRO A 130 12.88 -8.05 2.24
N VAL A 131 12.12 -8.12 1.14
CA VAL A 131 12.55 -7.71 -0.21
C VAL A 131 11.72 -6.54 -0.71
N LEU A 132 12.37 -5.57 -1.34
CA LEU A 132 11.78 -4.28 -1.71
C LEU A 132 10.59 -4.43 -2.65
N ILE A 133 10.68 -5.33 -3.63
CA ILE A 133 9.57 -5.57 -4.57
C ILE A 133 8.30 -6.04 -3.86
N ALA A 134 8.40 -6.91 -2.85
CA ALA A 134 7.25 -7.38 -2.08
C ALA A 134 6.62 -6.24 -1.27
N TYR A 135 7.45 -5.39 -0.66
CA TYR A 135 6.99 -4.21 0.05
C TYR A 135 6.30 -3.20 -0.88
N LEU A 136 6.84 -2.94 -2.08
CA LEU A 136 6.20 -2.05 -3.05
C LEU A 136 4.84 -2.57 -3.53
N VAL A 137 4.70 -3.89 -3.72
CA VAL A 137 3.42 -4.52 -4.03
C VAL A 137 2.44 -4.38 -2.86
N ARG A 138 2.90 -4.54 -1.61
CA ARG A 138 2.11 -4.25 -0.41
C ARG A 138 1.60 -2.82 -0.43
N LEU A 139 2.48 -1.83 -0.65
CA LEU A 139 2.10 -0.40 -0.69
C LEU A 139 1.05 -0.13 -1.76
N ALA A 140 1.20 -0.71 -2.96
CA ALA A 140 0.22 -0.56 -4.03
C ALA A 140 -1.15 -1.17 -3.68
N ALA A 141 -1.16 -2.34 -3.01
CA ALA A 141 -2.41 -2.94 -2.52
C ALA A 141 -3.04 -2.10 -1.40
N TRP A 142 -2.23 -1.52 -0.53
CA TRP A 142 -2.67 -0.69 0.60
C TRP A 142 -3.29 0.64 0.16
N GLU A 143 -2.67 1.32 -0.81
CA GLU A 143 -3.24 2.53 -1.42
C GLU A 143 -4.55 2.23 -2.14
N ARG A 144 -4.63 1.07 -2.81
CA ARG A 144 -5.85 0.62 -3.48
C ARG A 144 -6.98 0.43 -2.45
N ALA A 145 -6.74 -0.23 -1.33
CA ALA A 145 -7.71 -0.36 -0.23
C ALA A 145 -8.17 1.01 0.28
N SER A 146 -7.22 1.91 0.51
CA SER A 146 -7.50 3.26 1.02
C SER A 146 -8.36 4.09 0.06
N ALA A 147 -8.22 3.88 -1.25
CA ALA A 147 -9.02 4.56 -2.26
C ALA A 147 -10.49 4.10 -2.32
N ASP A 148 -10.82 2.92 -1.77
CA ASP A 148 -12.19 2.39 -1.74
C ASP A 148 -12.94 2.77 -0.46
N LEU A 149 -12.20 3.17 0.59
CA LEU A 149 -12.74 3.62 1.87
C LEU A 149 -13.84 4.71 1.76
N PRO A 150 -13.71 5.75 0.91
CA PRO A 150 -14.76 6.74 0.74
C PRO A 150 -16.13 6.17 0.41
N ALA A 151 -16.19 5.13 -0.42
CA ALA A 151 -17.43 4.52 -0.85
C ALA A 151 -18.14 3.79 0.31
N VAL A 152 -17.36 3.25 1.24
CA VAL A 152 -17.86 2.57 2.44
C VAL A 152 -18.32 3.58 3.50
N LEU A 153 -17.54 4.65 3.72
CA LEU A 153 -17.85 5.66 4.74
C LEU A 153 -18.99 6.61 4.34
N GLY A 154 -19.19 6.86 3.05
CA GLY A 154 -20.23 7.77 2.55
C GLY A 154 -21.66 7.27 2.73
N ALA A 155 -21.83 6.02 3.16
CA ALA A 155 -23.14 5.42 3.37
C ALA A 155 -23.62 5.56 4.82
N GLU A 156 -24.85 6.05 4.99
CA GLU A 156 -25.41 6.32 6.32
C GLU A 156 -25.68 5.06 7.15
N THR A 157 -25.77 3.88 6.52
CA THR A 157 -26.22 2.63 7.16
C THR A 157 -25.08 1.77 7.72
N LEU A 158 -23.81 2.17 7.59
CA LEU A 158 -22.68 1.39 8.09
C LEU A 158 -22.75 1.27 9.62
N SER A 159 -22.62 0.08 10.19
CA SER A 159 -22.75 -0.11 11.63
C SER A 159 -21.57 0.47 12.44
N GLU A 160 -21.80 0.84 13.71
CA GLU A 160 -20.71 1.27 14.61
C GLU A 160 -19.66 0.17 14.82
N ALA A 161 -20.09 -1.11 14.82
CA ALA A 161 -19.20 -2.25 14.89
C ALA A 161 -18.26 -2.31 13.67
N SER A 162 -18.79 -2.18 12.46
CA SER A 162 -17.99 -2.16 11.23
C SER A 162 -17.06 -0.94 11.13
N LEU A 163 -17.48 0.23 11.64
CA LEU A 163 -16.57 1.38 11.80
C LEU A 163 -15.42 1.06 12.77
N GLY A 164 -15.73 0.38 13.89
CA GLY A 164 -14.76 -0.21 14.83
C GLY A 164 -13.71 -1.07 14.15
N ASP A 165 -14.17 -2.10 13.46
CA ASP A 165 -13.33 -3.09 12.81
C ASP A 165 -12.48 -2.49 11.69
N LEU A 166 -13.01 -1.50 10.96
CA LEU A 166 -12.31 -0.83 9.88
C LEU A 166 -11.19 0.08 10.38
N ASP A 167 -11.42 0.84 11.46
CA ASP A 167 -10.39 1.65 12.13
C ASP A 167 -9.25 0.76 12.66
N GLU A 168 -9.59 -0.38 13.26
CA GLU A 168 -8.60 -1.35 13.74
C GLU A 168 -7.83 -2.00 12.57
N ALA A 169 -8.49 -2.35 11.48
CA ALA A 169 -7.83 -2.91 10.29
C ALA A 169 -6.86 -1.91 9.65
N LEU A 170 -7.25 -0.63 9.53
CA LEU A 170 -6.39 0.45 9.06
C LEU A 170 -5.19 0.66 10.00
N ARG A 171 -5.42 0.67 11.32
CA ARG A 171 -4.34 0.80 12.32
C ARG A 171 -3.33 -0.35 12.22
N ARG A 172 -3.79 -1.60 12.05
CA ARG A 172 -2.91 -2.76 11.88
C ARG A 172 -2.12 -2.72 10.57
N ALA A 173 -2.70 -2.16 9.50
CA ALA A 173 -2.02 -2.04 8.20
C ALA A 173 -0.79 -1.11 8.23
N GLU A 174 -0.73 -0.14 9.15
CA GLU A 174 0.37 0.84 9.26
C GLU A 174 1.76 0.18 9.40
N ALA A 175 1.86 -0.91 10.17
CA ALA A 175 3.04 -1.76 10.34
C ALA A 175 4.41 -1.02 10.18
N PRO A 176 4.72 -0.03 11.06
CA PRO A 176 5.79 0.95 10.85
C PRO A 176 7.20 0.34 10.77
N TYR A 177 7.38 -0.87 11.32
CA TYR A 177 8.65 -1.59 11.30
C TYR A 177 9.02 -2.17 9.92
N LEU A 178 8.05 -2.34 9.02
CA LEU A 178 8.26 -3.04 7.74
C LEU A 178 9.16 -2.29 6.77
N LEU A 179 9.11 -0.95 6.75
CA LEU A 179 9.98 -0.16 5.88
C LEU A 179 11.45 -0.46 6.20
N LYS A 180 11.84 -0.31 7.48
CA LYS A 180 13.20 -0.60 7.92
C LYS A 180 13.61 -2.05 7.63
N ARG A 181 12.78 -3.02 8.02
CA ARG A 181 13.04 -4.45 7.78
C ARG A 181 13.26 -4.75 6.30
N THR A 182 12.51 -4.11 5.42
CA THR A 182 12.64 -4.26 3.97
C THR A 182 13.98 -3.73 3.48
N ILE A 183 14.40 -2.54 3.93
CA ILE A 183 15.70 -1.98 3.56
C ILE A 183 16.86 -2.84 4.11
N GLU A 184 16.72 -3.38 5.32
CA GLU A 184 17.70 -4.32 5.90
C GLU A 184 17.85 -5.60 5.08
N GLY A 185 16.74 -6.21 4.65
CA GLY A 185 16.79 -7.42 3.82
C GLY A 185 17.26 -7.18 2.40
N GLU A 186 16.82 -6.08 1.76
CA GLU A 186 17.29 -5.69 0.43
C GLU A 186 18.81 -5.51 0.42
N ARG A 187 19.35 -4.86 1.47
CA ARG A 187 20.80 -4.70 1.65
C ARG A 187 21.52 -6.04 1.72
N VAL A 188 21.00 -7.03 2.47
CA VAL A 188 21.60 -8.38 2.55
C VAL A 188 21.55 -9.08 1.20
N TRP A 189 20.41 -9.02 0.51
CA TRP A 189 20.25 -9.58 -0.82
C TRP A 189 21.29 -9.01 -1.79
N GLU A 190 21.43 -7.68 -1.82
CA GLU A 190 22.35 -7.00 -2.74
C GLU A 190 23.82 -7.23 -2.39
N MET A 191 24.16 -7.37 -1.11
CA MET A 191 25.49 -7.79 -0.68
C MET A 191 25.84 -9.19 -1.22
N ASN A 192 24.88 -10.14 -1.21
CA ASN A 192 25.08 -11.46 -1.82
C ASN A 192 25.28 -11.36 -3.34
N GLN A 193 24.50 -10.51 -4.03
CA GLN A 193 24.65 -10.27 -5.47
C GLN A 193 25.98 -9.61 -5.82
N LEU A 194 26.45 -8.67 -4.99
CA LEU A 194 27.77 -8.04 -5.09
C LEU A 194 28.89 -9.04 -4.95
N ALA A 195 28.84 -9.87 -3.90
CA ALA A 195 29.84 -10.90 -3.65
C ALA A 195 29.90 -11.89 -4.82
N ALA A 196 28.76 -12.33 -5.36
CA ALA A 196 28.69 -13.17 -6.54
C ALA A 196 29.27 -12.50 -7.80
N SER A 197 28.99 -11.21 -8.01
CA SER A 197 29.45 -10.44 -9.19
C SER A 197 30.95 -10.10 -9.16
N LEU A 198 31.48 -9.87 -7.95
CA LEU A 198 32.89 -9.58 -7.70
C LEU A 198 33.73 -10.86 -7.62
N GLY A 199 33.12 -11.98 -7.23
CA GLY A 199 33.77 -13.30 -7.15
C GLY A 199 35.09 -13.23 -6.36
N PRO A 200 36.24 -13.57 -6.97
CA PRO A 200 37.53 -13.60 -6.27
C PRO A 200 38.02 -12.21 -5.82
N ASP A 201 37.37 -11.14 -6.27
CA ASP A 201 37.71 -9.77 -5.88
C ASP A 201 36.97 -9.29 -4.60
N TRP A 202 36.00 -10.06 -4.08
CA TRP A 202 35.31 -9.78 -2.82
C TRP A 202 36.26 -9.91 -1.60
N PRO A 203 36.22 -8.99 -0.60
CA PRO A 203 37.20 -8.95 0.49
C PRO A 203 37.27 -10.21 1.36
N ASP A 204 36.14 -10.90 1.57
CA ASP A 204 36.04 -11.99 2.56
C ASP A 204 36.11 -13.40 1.96
N GLY A 205 36.20 -13.55 0.64
CA GLY A 205 36.54 -14.83 -0.01
C GLY A 205 35.65 -16.06 0.24
N GLU A 206 34.54 -15.96 1.00
CA GLU A 206 33.68 -17.09 1.38
C GLU A 206 32.66 -17.50 0.30
N LEU A 207 32.33 -16.62 -0.65
CA LEU A 207 31.49 -16.94 -1.82
C LEU A 207 32.37 -17.29 -3.03
N GLN A 208 33.06 -18.42 -2.96
CA GLN A 208 33.91 -18.90 -4.05
C GLN A 208 33.07 -19.55 -5.15
N SER A 209 32.82 -18.83 -6.25
CA SER A 209 32.68 -19.53 -7.52
C SER A 209 34.09 -19.93 -7.98
N ALA A 210 34.37 -21.24 -7.93
CA ALA A 210 35.71 -21.82 -8.16
C ALA A 210 36.29 -21.59 -9.57
N SER A 211 35.62 -20.81 -10.43
CA SER A 211 35.91 -20.69 -11.87
C SER A 211 36.10 -19.25 -12.38
N ALA A 212 35.99 -18.22 -11.53
CA ALA A 212 36.08 -16.82 -11.98
C ALA A 212 37.54 -16.30 -12.02
N LYS A 213 37.96 -15.72 -13.16
CA LYS A 213 39.25 -15.03 -13.31
C LYS A 213 39.20 -13.66 -12.61
N ARG A 214 40.28 -13.30 -11.90
CA ARG A 214 40.44 -11.96 -11.31
C ARG A 214 40.44 -10.88 -12.37
N ARG A 215 39.75 -9.76 -12.10
CA ARG A 215 39.66 -8.63 -13.02
C ARG A 215 40.94 -7.76 -12.98
N PRO A 216 41.23 -6.96 -14.02
CA PRO A 216 42.31 -5.99 -14.00
C PRO A 216 42.19 -5.00 -12.83
N PHE A 217 43.32 -4.54 -12.29
CA PHE A 217 43.35 -3.74 -11.04
C PHE A 217 42.47 -2.48 -11.10
N TRP A 218 42.38 -1.82 -12.25
CA TRP A 218 41.60 -0.59 -12.43
C TRP A 218 40.10 -0.85 -12.40
N GLU A 219 39.66 -1.94 -13.02
CA GLU A 219 38.27 -2.39 -13.01
C GLU A 219 37.89 -2.85 -11.61
N ARG A 220 38.71 -3.71 -10.99
CA ARG A 220 38.56 -4.13 -9.59
C ARG A 220 38.41 -2.93 -8.65
N ARG A 221 39.31 -1.95 -8.73
CA ARG A 221 39.27 -0.72 -7.90
C ARG A 221 38.04 0.13 -8.17
N ARG A 222 37.52 0.16 -9.39
CA ARG A 222 36.26 0.85 -9.72
C ARG A 222 35.07 0.13 -9.08
N LEU A 223 34.98 -1.18 -9.24
CA LEU A 223 33.85 -1.97 -8.74
C LEU A 223 33.82 -2.03 -7.21
N LEU A 224 34.97 -2.20 -6.56
CA LEU A 224 35.06 -2.15 -5.10
C LEU A 224 34.66 -0.79 -4.52
N ARG A 225 34.99 0.32 -5.21
CA ARG A 225 34.51 1.66 -4.83
C ARG A 225 32.99 1.75 -4.96
N GLN A 226 32.43 1.31 -6.09
CA GLN A 226 30.98 1.29 -6.28
C GLN A 226 30.26 0.44 -5.24
N ALA A 227 30.80 -0.73 -4.88
CA ALA A 227 30.27 -1.58 -3.82
C ALA A 227 30.37 -0.90 -2.44
N SER A 228 31.49 -0.25 -2.13
CA SER A 228 31.66 0.50 -0.87
C SER A 228 30.68 1.67 -0.76
N ASP A 229 30.52 2.46 -1.83
CA ASP A 229 29.57 3.58 -1.88
C ASP A 229 28.14 3.06 -1.70
N TYR A 230 27.82 1.93 -2.33
CA TYR A 230 26.53 1.26 -2.20
C TYR A 230 26.22 0.83 -0.77
N VAL A 231 27.17 0.15 -0.12
CA VAL A 231 27.06 -0.30 1.26
C VAL A 231 26.96 0.89 2.22
N ALA A 232 27.66 2.00 1.97
CA ALA A 232 27.53 3.19 2.80
C ALA A 232 26.12 3.79 2.71
N VAL A 233 25.54 3.85 1.52
CA VAL A 233 24.23 4.47 1.33
C VAL A 233 23.08 3.59 1.82
N THR A 234 23.10 2.28 1.56
CA THR A 234 22.08 1.39 2.12
C THR A 234 22.10 1.37 3.65
N ALA A 235 23.26 1.61 4.28
CA ALA A 235 23.34 1.79 5.73
C ALA A 235 22.65 3.09 6.18
N ALA A 236 22.87 4.20 5.46
CA ALA A 236 22.18 5.47 5.72
C ALA A 236 20.66 5.34 5.51
N MET A 237 20.22 4.64 4.46
CA MET A 237 18.80 4.36 4.21
C MET A 237 18.18 3.50 5.32
N THR A 238 18.91 2.50 5.81
CA THR A 238 18.46 1.66 6.94
C THR A 238 18.27 2.49 8.20
N HIS A 239 19.20 3.41 8.47
CA HIS A 239 19.07 4.34 9.59
C HIS A 239 17.85 5.25 9.41
N ALA A 240 17.71 5.91 8.26
CA ALA A 240 16.59 6.79 7.96
C ALA A 240 15.23 6.07 8.04
N ALA A 241 15.14 4.84 7.54
CA ALA A 241 13.94 4.01 7.61
C ALA A 241 13.52 3.62 9.05
N GLY A 242 14.44 3.73 10.01
CA GLY A 242 14.17 3.50 11.43
C GLY A 242 13.72 4.74 12.20
N GLU A 243 13.78 5.92 11.59
CA GLU A 243 13.34 7.16 12.23
C GLU A 243 11.80 7.25 12.29
N PRO A 244 11.24 8.00 13.26
CA PRO A 244 9.82 8.32 13.25
C PRO A 244 9.47 9.20 12.04
N TRP A 245 8.18 9.24 11.68
CA TRP A 245 7.67 10.18 10.68
C TRP A 245 7.41 11.55 11.33
N PRO A 246 7.81 12.68 10.72
CA PRO A 246 8.39 12.84 9.38
C PRO A 246 9.93 12.77 9.29
N GLN A 247 10.62 12.50 10.40
CA GLN A 247 12.09 12.53 10.52
C GLN A 247 12.80 11.61 9.52
N VAL A 248 12.14 10.52 9.08
CA VAL A 248 12.59 9.65 7.97
C VAL A 248 13.13 10.47 6.79
N PHE A 249 12.41 11.51 6.35
CA PHE A 249 12.82 12.31 5.19
C PHE A 249 14.04 13.18 5.46
N GLY A 250 14.20 13.69 6.68
CA GLY A 250 15.37 14.49 7.08
C GLY A 250 16.63 13.65 7.25
N ALA A 251 16.48 12.37 7.60
CA ALA A 251 17.58 11.42 7.75
C ALA A 251 18.02 10.81 6.40
N MET A 252 17.24 10.97 5.33
CA MET A 252 17.60 10.46 4.01
C MET A 252 18.82 11.22 3.43
N PRO A 253 19.79 10.52 2.81
CA PRO A 253 20.92 11.16 2.17
C PRO A 253 20.46 12.01 0.96
N ALA A 254 21.01 13.22 0.83
CA ALA A 254 20.58 14.24 -0.14
C ALA A 254 20.75 13.85 -1.62
N ALA A 255 21.64 12.90 -1.93
CA ALA A 255 21.84 12.37 -3.28
C ALA A 255 22.37 10.94 -3.21
N PHE A 256 21.72 10.02 -3.91
CA PHE A 256 22.20 8.66 -4.10
C PHE A 256 22.05 8.24 -5.56
N ARG A 257 23.13 7.71 -6.12
CA ARG A 257 23.11 6.96 -7.38
C ARG A 257 23.27 5.48 -7.07
N ILE A 258 22.24 4.69 -7.34
CA ILE A 258 22.41 3.24 -7.46
C ILE A 258 23.40 2.98 -8.60
N PRO A 259 24.52 2.28 -8.36
CA PRO A 259 25.46 1.96 -9.43
C PRO A 259 24.76 1.20 -10.55
N LYS A 260 24.97 1.60 -11.81
CA LYS A 260 24.39 0.94 -13.01
C LYS A 260 24.62 -0.57 -13.10
N MET A 261 25.55 -1.12 -12.31
CA MET A 261 25.79 -2.55 -12.18
C MET A 261 24.57 -3.32 -11.66
N PHE A 262 23.67 -2.69 -10.91
CA PHE A 262 22.51 -3.33 -10.29
C PHE A 262 21.22 -3.22 -11.10
N SER A 263 21.16 -2.27 -12.04
CA SER A 263 19.97 -2.02 -12.85
C SER A 263 20.33 -1.27 -14.14
N PRO A 264 20.73 -1.96 -15.22
CA PRO A 264 21.02 -1.32 -16.50
C PRO A 264 19.80 -0.54 -17.06
N ASP A 265 18.58 -0.92 -16.67
CA ASP A 265 17.32 -0.41 -17.23
C ASP A 265 16.56 0.58 -16.32
N MET A 266 17.01 0.82 -15.07
CA MET A 266 16.37 1.77 -14.13
C MET A 266 17.28 2.99 -13.89
N SER A 267 16.72 4.20 -13.99
CA SER A 267 17.48 5.42 -13.68
C SER A 267 17.82 5.46 -12.18
N ALA A 268 19.12 5.50 -11.90
CA ALA A 268 19.71 5.46 -10.55
C ALA A 268 19.18 6.52 -9.56
N ASP A 269 18.63 7.63 -10.07
CA ASP A 269 18.17 8.78 -9.29
C ASP A 269 16.68 8.67 -8.88
N LEU A 270 15.86 7.84 -9.54
CA LEU A 270 14.44 7.63 -9.22
C LEU A 270 14.19 6.52 -8.19
N ALA A 271 15.17 5.63 -7.99
CA ALA A 271 15.03 4.45 -7.15
C ALA A 271 15.30 4.69 -5.65
N SER A 272 15.91 5.81 -5.27
CA SER A 272 16.47 5.99 -3.92
C SER A 272 15.51 6.55 -2.87
N SER A 273 14.61 7.49 -3.21
CA SER A 273 13.59 8.02 -2.29
C SER A 273 12.21 7.38 -2.45
N LEU A 274 11.98 6.69 -3.58
CA LEU A 274 10.69 6.11 -3.93
C LEU A 274 10.11 5.21 -2.82
N PRO A 275 10.87 4.31 -2.15
CA PRO A 275 10.30 3.47 -1.10
C PRO A 275 9.74 4.28 0.08
N MET A 276 10.46 5.33 0.52
CA MET A 276 10.06 6.19 1.63
C MET A 276 8.89 7.10 1.25
N GLU A 277 8.92 7.70 0.05
CA GLU A 277 7.83 8.54 -0.43
C GLU A 277 6.53 7.72 -0.58
N ARG A 278 6.61 6.51 -1.16
CA ARG A 278 5.48 5.59 -1.32
C ARG A 278 4.97 5.09 0.04
N ALA A 279 5.87 4.77 0.97
CA ALA A 279 5.48 4.39 2.34
C ALA A 279 4.76 5.53 3.06
N GLY A 280 5.28 6.76 2.94
CA GLY A 280 4.65 7.96 3.49
C GLY A 280 3.26 8.22 2.89
N GLN A 281 3.10 8.02 1.58
CA GLN A 281 1.79 8.15 0.89
C GLN A 281 0.76 7.13 1.40
N ALA A 282 1.13 5.86 1.49
CA ALA A 282 0.23 4.82 2.00
C ALA A 282 -0.15 5.06 3.48
N LEU A 283 0.82 5.50 4.29
CA LEU A 283 0.59 5.87 5.68
C LEU A 283 -0.32 7.09 5.81
N ALA A 284 -0.11 8.13 4.99
CA ALA A 284 -0.95 9.32 4.95
C ALA A 284 -2.40 9.00 4.60
N ALA A 285 -2.62 8.17 3.56
CA ALA A 285 -3.95 7.74 3.14
C ALA A 285 -4.68 6.98 4.27
N THR A 286 -3.97 6.12 4.99
CA THR A 286 -4.50 5.35 6.12
C THR A 286 -4.89 6.23 7.28
N ARG A 287 -4.01 7.15 7.68
CA ARG A 287 -4.25 8.08 8.77
C ARG A 287 -5.40 9.03 8.44
N ALA A 288 -5.48 9.50 7.19
CA ALA A 288 -6.65 10.24 6.70
C ALA A 288 -7.93 9.43 6.77
N GLY A 289 -7.88 8.12 6.47
CA GLY A 289 -9.02 7.22 6.62
C GLY A 289 -9.48 7.06 8.07
N ARG A 290 -8.54 6.92 9.01
CA ARG A 290 -8.83 6.83 10.44
C ARG A 290 -9.42 8.13 11.00
N VAL A 291 -8.90 9.27 10.58
CA VAL A 291 -9.49 10.58 10.92
C VAL A 291 -10.88 10.73 10.29
N ALA A 292 -11.10 10.27 9.05
CA ALA A 292 -12.42 10.28 8.43
C ALA A 292 -13.43 9.41 9.19
N ILE A 293 -13.02 8.25 9.72
CA ILE A 293 -13.85 7.43 10.62
C ILE A 293 -14.18 8.20 11.90
N ALA A 294 -13.22 8.91 12.50
CA ALA A 294 -13.45 9.71 13.70
C ALA A 294 -14.45 10.86 13.45
N VAL A 295 -14.31 11.55 12.30
CA VAL A 295 -15.27 12.57 11.84
C VAL A 295 -16.66 11.98 11.66
N GLU A 296 -16.77 10.80 11.04
CA GLU A 296 -18.05 10.14 10.81
C GLU A 296 -18.72 9.69 12.12
N ARG A 297 -17.95 9.14 13.07
CA ARG A 297 -18.43 8.83 14.43
C ARG A 297 -18.92 10.08 15.16
N TYR A 298 -18.20 11.21 15.04
CA TYR A 298 -18.64 12.48 15.60
C TYR A 298 -19.97 12.93 14.99
N ARG A 299 -20.07 12.92 13.65
CA ARG A 299 -21.28 13.30 12.91
C ARG A 299 -22.51 12.51 13.36
N ARG A 300 -22.37 11.19 13.54
CA ARG A 300 -23.46 10.33 13.99
C ARG A 300 -23.92 10.63 15.41
N ARG A 301 -23.01 11.03 16.29
CA ARG A 301 -23.32 11.38 17.69
C ARG A 301 -23.93 12.78 17.81
N GLN A 302 -23.41 13.75 17.05
CA GLN A 302 -23.78 15.17 17.17
C GLN A 302 -24.80 15.64 16.12
N GLY A 303 -25.10 14.81 15.12
CA GLY A 303 -25.95 15.15 13.98
C GLY A 303 -25.34 16.13 12.98
N THR A 304 -24.15 16.66 13.25
CA THR A 304 -23.45 17.65 12.42
C THR A 304 -21.97 17.30 12.27
N LEU A 305 -21.36 17.73 11.16
CA LEU A 305 -19.90 17.61 10.99
C LEU A 305 -19.17 18.50 12.01
N PRO A 306 -18.01 18.06 12.53
CA PRO A 306 -17.21 18.90 13.43
C PRO A 306 -16.80 20.18 12.72
N ALA A 307 -16.71 21.29 13.45
CA ALA A 307 -16.24 22.55 12.88
C ALA A 307 -14.74 22.47 12.57
N SER A 308 -14.00 21.71 13.38
CA SER A 308 -12.57 21.50 13.30
C SER A 308 -12.18 20.11 13.83
N LEU A 309 -10.98 19.61 13.47
CA LEU A 309 -10.51 18.34 14.01
C LEU A 309 -10.28 18.36 15.53
N THR A 310 -10.09 19.53 16.14
CA THR A 310 -9.95 19.67 17.60
C THR A 310 -11.25 19.37 18.36
N ASP A 311 -12.40 19.37 17.66
CA ASP A 311 -13.68 18.97 18.26
C ASP A 311 -13.76 17.46 18.49
N LEU A 312 -12.86 16.68 17.86
CA LEU A 312 -12.75 15.25 18.06
C LEU A 312 -11.99 14.98 19.38
N ALA A 313 -12.68 14.44 20.38
CA ALA A 313 -12.11 14.17 21.71
C ALA A 313 -11.02 13.06 21.76
N SER A 314 -10.62 12.51 20.60
CA SER A 314 -9.66 11.41 20.47
C SER A 314 -8.32 11.90 19.94
N LEU A 315 -7.22 11.31 20.41
CA LEU A 315 -5.90 11.54 19.81
C LEU A 315 -5.89 11.09 18.34
N LEU A 316 -5.72 12.04 17.43
CA LEU A 316 -5.70 11.78 15.99
C LEU A 316 -4.27 11.47 15.52
N PRO A 317 -4.11 10.60 14.51
CA PRO A 317 -2.80 10.37 13.92
C PRO A 317 -2.33 11.61 13.13
N ALA A 318 -1.08 12.00 13.34
CA ALA A 318 -0.45 13.11 12.62
C ALA A 318 -0.11 12.76 11.16
N ASP A 319 -0.07 13.77 10.31
CA ASP A 319 0.41 13.67 8.93
C ASP A 319 1.87 13.18 8.90
N PRO A 320 2.20 12.10 8.19
CA PRO A 320 3.56 11.56 8.17
C PRO A 320 4.58 12.44 7.42
N PHE A 321 4.14 13.46 6.68
CA PHE A 321 5.05 14.38 5.98
C PHE A 321 5.37 15.64 6.78
N THR A 322 4.46 16.08 7.66
CA THR A 322 4.63 17.32 8.42
C THR A 322 4.75 17.11 9.92
N GLY A 323 4.24 16.00 10.45
CA GLY A 323 4.14 15.76 11.89
C GLY A 323 3.02 16.55 12.58
N HIS A 324 2.19 17.27 11.81
CA HIS A 324 1.06 18.06 12.30
C HIS A 324 -0.28 17.39 11.99
N ASP A 325 -1.38 18.00 12.41
CA ASP A 325 -2.72 17.52 12.07
C ASP A 325 -2.93 17.46 10.55
N LEU A 326 -3.71 16.47 10.11
CA LEU A 326 -4.14 16.36 8.72
C LEU A 326 -5.06 17.53 8.35
N LEU A 327 -5.09 17.87 7.06
CA LEU A 327 -5.96 18.93 6.56
C LEU A 327 -7.42 18.44 6.56
N TYR A 328 -8.31 19.28 7.08
CA TYR A 328 -9.74 19.01 7.11
C TYR A 328 -10.52 20.13 6.43
N GLN A 329 -11.37 19.76 5.48
CA GLN A 329 -12.26 20.67 4.79
C GLN A 329 -13.69 20.11 4.82
N ARG A 330 -14.67 20.94 5.15
CA ARG A 330 -16.08 20.55 5.19
C ARG A 330 -16.94 21.42 4.29
N ALA A 331 -17.97 20.81 3.72
CA ALA A 331 -19.11 21.44 3.10
C ALA A 331 -20.39 20.79 3.66
N ASP A 332 -21.57 21.26 3.25
CA ASP A 332 -22.82 20.84 3.87
C ASP A 332 -23.23 19.38 3.60
N ASP A 333 -22.61 18.72 2.62
CA ASP A 333 -22.91 17.34 2.17
C ASP A 333 -21.66 16.48 1.96
N ARG A 334 -20.47 17.00 2.30
CA ARG A 334 -19.21 16.28 2.13
C ARG A 334 -18.13 16.83 3.03
N PHE A 335 -17.12 16.02 3.30
CA PHE A 335 -15.88 16.48 3.89
C PHE A 335 -14.68 15.78 3.25
N VAL A 336 -13.51 16.39 3.40
CA VAL A 336 -12.25 15.86 2.90
C VAL A 336 -11.23 15.91 4.03
N VAL A 337 -10.55 14.79 4.25
CA VAL A 337 -9.36 14.70 5.08
C VAL A 337 -8.18 14.38 4.15
N SER A 338 -7.14 15.21 4.16
CA SER A 338 -5.99 15.04 3.25
C SER A 338 -4.66 15.30 3.94
N SER A 339 -3.59 14.71 3.41
CA SER A 339 -2.23 15.05 3.78
C SER A 339 -1.67 16.15 2.89
N VAL A 340 -0.67 16.88 3.38
CA VAL A 340 0.10 17.86 2.59
C VAL A 340 0.98 17.18 1.54
N GLY A 341 1.31 15.90 1.73
CA GLY A 341 2.17 15.14 0.82
C GLY A 341 3.65 15.54 0.89
N PRO A 342 4.50 14.96 0.02
CA PRO A 342 5.93 15.24 0.00
C PRO A 342 6.23 16.68 -0.42
N VAL A 343 7.18 17.31 0.27
CA VAL A 343 7.61 18.74 0.11
C VAL A 343 8.13 19.08 -1.30
N ARG A 344 8.32 18.10 -2.20
CA ARG A 344 8.81 18.33 -3.58
C ARG A 344 7.83 19.07 -4.49
N ALA A 345 6.59 19.34 -4.07
CA ALA A 345 5.70 20.27 -4.75
C ALA A 345 5.85 21.67 -4.15
N ALA A 346 6.51 22.58 -4.87
CA ALA A 346 6.72 23.97 -4.46
C ALA A 346 5.44 24.81 -4.24
N ASP A 347 4.26 24.21 -4.43
CA ASP A 347 2.96 24.80 -4.12
C ASP A 347 2.17 23.82 -3.25
N ALA A 348 2.12 24.08 -1.95
CA ALA A 348 1.46 23.23 -0.95
C ALA A 348 -0.07 23.18 -1.14
N ARG A 349 -0.51 22.39 -2.12
CA ARG A 349 -1.76 21.63 -2.16
C ARG A 349 -1.39 20.32 -2.84
N ALA A 350 -1.25 19.23 -2.07
CA ALA A 350 -0.99 17.90 -2.64
C ALA A 350 -2.10 17.53 -3.61
N VAL A 351 -1.90 17.79 -4.89
CA VAL A 351 -2.85 17.43 -5.92
C VAL A 351 -2.39 16.15 -6.62
N ASP A 352 -3.31 15.26 -6.98
CA ASP A 352 -3.07 14.15 -7.90
C ASP A 352 -2.57 14.70 -9.25
N GLU A 353 -2.16 13.81 -10.16
CA GLU A 353 -1.71 14.16 -11.53
C GLU A 353 -2.74 15.01 -12.33
N ARG A 354 -3.93 15.26 -11.76
CA ARG A 354 -5.06 15.98 -12.35
C ARG A 354 -5.51 17.19 -11.49
N GLY A 355 -4.73 17.63 -10.51
CA GLY A 355 -5.06 18.86 -9.76
C GLY A 355 -6.00 18.68 -8.56
N ARG A 356 -6.23 17.46 -8.03
CA ARG A 356 -7.15 17.22 -6.89
C ARG A 356 -6.45 16.76 -5.61
N PRO A 357 -6.86 17.22 -4.41
CA PRO A 357 -6.24 16.83 -3.14
C PRO A 357 -6.01 15.31 -3.01
N GLN A 358 -4.78 14.86 -2.74
CA GLN A 358 -4.52 13.49 -2.30
C GLN A 358 -5.09 13.33 -0.87
N GLY A 359 -6.32 12.82 -0.77
CA GLY A 359 -7.03 12.68 0.49
C GLY A 359 -8.25 11.77 0.43
N ILE A 360 -8.76 11.42 1.61
CA ILE A 360 -10.02 10.71 1.77
C ILE A 360 -11.15 11.73 1.70
N SER A 361 -11.82 11.78 0.56
CA SER A 361 -13.00 12.62 0.32
C SER A 361 -14.26 11.79 0.55
N VAL A 362 -14.98 12.05 1.63
CA VAL A 362 -16.26 11.37 1.93
C VAL A 362 -17.42 12.27 1.51
N CYS A 363 -18.20 11.79 0.54
CA CYS A 363 -19.49 12.38 0.19
C CYS A 363 -20.57 11.74 1.06
N LEU A 364 -21.42 12.55 1.67
CA LEU A 364 -22.54 12.10 2.49
C LEU A 364 -23.80 12.05 1.64
N LEU A 365 -24.46 10.90 1.59
CA LEU A 365 -25.80 10.82 1.02
C LEU A 365 -26.76 11.56 1.95
N ARG A 366 -27.37 12.66 1.49
CA ARG A 366 -28.43 13.32 2.25
C ARG A 366 -29.70 12.46 2.23
N PRO A 367 -30.28 12.10 3.38
CA PRO A 367 -31.59 11.49 3.40
C PRO A 367 -32.63 12.55 3.04
N GLY A 368 -33.39 12.31 1.97
CA GLY A 368 -34.63 13.02 1.64
C GLY A 368 -34.51 14.51 1.34
N ARG A 369 -34.36 14.85 0.06
CA ARG A 369 -35.10 15.96 -0.55
C ARG A 369 -35.95 15.41 -1.68
#